data_AF-A0A218P6T0-F1
#
_entry.id   AF-A0A218P6T0-F1
#
_cell.length_a   1.000
_cell.length_b   1.000
_cell.length_c   1.000
_cell.angle_alpha   90.00
_cell.angle_beta   90.00
_cell.angle_gamma   90.00
#
_symmetry.space_group_name_H-M   'P 1'
#
loop_
_entity.id
_entity.type
_entity.pdbx_description
1 polymer ?
#
loop_
_entity_poly.entity_id
_entity_poly.type
_entity_poly.pdbx_seq_one_letter_code
_entity_poly.pdbx_strand_id
1 'polypeptide(L)'
;MAERILEVLKTKYDFLSIMLQGLEGAIEDISNETDPHEVYRTLVRYLGEFPTRAMLQKMADEKGLGIRVRTEEDVIRAIELVSKK
;
A
#
# COMPACT_ATOMS: atom_id res chain seq x y z
N MET A 1 -19.63 -12.37 -28.37
CA MET A 1 -19.83 -11.26 -27.40
C MET A 1 -19.48 -11.69 -25.98
N ALA A 2 -20.01 -12.82 -25.50
CA ALA A 2 -19.60 -13.44 -24.24
C ALA A 2 -18.11 -13.83 -24.19
N GLU A 3 -17.55 -14.36 -25.29
CA GLU A 3 -16.12 -14.70 -25.38
C GLU A 3 -15.21 -13.48 -25.19
N ARG A 4 -15.53 -12.34 -25.82
CA ARG A 4 -14.81 -11.07 -25.64
C ARG A 4 -14.86 -10.56 -24.19
N ILE A 5 -15.98 -10.76 -23.50
CA ILE A 5 -16.12 -10.38 -22.08
C ILE A 5 -15.23 -11.29 -21.22
N LEU A 6 -15.24 -12.61 -21.49
CA LEU A 6 -14.36 -13.58 -20.82
C LEU A 6 -12.88 -13.29 -21.05
N GLU A 7 -12.49 -12.86 -22.25
CA GLU A 7 -11.12 -12.46 -22.58
C GLU A 7 -10.68 -11.24 -21.77
N VAL A 8 -11.51 -10.18 -21.73
CA VAL A 8 -11.23 -8.97 -20.93
C VAL A 8 -11.16 -9.30 -19.44
N LEU A 9 -12.01 -10.20 -18.95
CA LEU A 9 -11.96 -10.65 -17.56
C LEU A 9 -10.66 -11.40 -17.27
N LYS A 10 -10.26 -12.35 -18.12
CA LYS A 10 -9.00 -13.09 -17.97
C LYS A 10 -7.79 -12.15 -17.97
N THR A 11 -7.70 -11.23 -18.93
CA THR A 11 -6.62 -10.23 -18.96
C THR A 11 -6.58 -9.39 -17.68
N LYS A 12 -7.74 -9.01 -17.14
CA LYS A 12 -7.80 -8.29 -15.85
C LYS A 12 -7.34 -9.13 -14.68
N TYR A 13 -7.68 -10.42 -14.63
CA TYR A 13 -7.21 -11.34 -13.60
C TYR A 13 -5.71 -11.60 -13.68
N ASP A 14 -5.17 -11.77 -14.88
CA ASP A 14 -3.73 -11.94 -15.09
C ASP A 14 -2.96 -10.69 -14.66
N PHE A 15 -3.48 -9.50 -15.02
CA PHE A 15 -2.95 -8.23 -14.53
C PHE A 15 -2.99 -8.12 -13.00
N LEU A 16 -4.12 -8.49 -12.37
CA LEU A 16 -4.25 -8.49 -10.91
C LEU A 16 -3.27 -9.48 -10.25
N SER A 17 -3.04 -10.63 -10.86
CA SER A 17 -2.06 -11.62 -10.40
C SER A 17 -0.64 -11.06 -10.42
N ILE A 18 -0.24 -10.38 -11.50
CA ILE A 18 1.07 -9.71 -11.61
C ILE A 18 1.20 -8.59 -10.56
N MET A 19 0.13 -7.82 -10.35
CA MET A 19 0.12 -6.77 -9.31
C MET A 19 0.26 -7.37 -7.90
N LEU A 20 -0.36 -8.51 -7.63
CA LEU A 20 -0.21 -9.23 -6.36
C LEU A 20 1.22 -9.73 -6.14
N GLN A 21 1.88 -10.26 -7.18
CA GLN A 21 3.30 -10.63 -7.11
C GLN A 21 4.20 -9.42 -6.83
N GLY A 22 3.90 -8.26 -7.43
CA GLY A 22 4.59 -7.01 -7.12
C GLY A 22 4.39 -6.55 -5.67
N LEU A 23 3.19 -6.75 -5.11
CA LEU A 23 2.89 -6.48 -3.71
C LEU A 23 3.62 -7.44 -2.76
N GLU A 24 3.76 -8.71 -3.12
CA GLU A 24 4.54 -9.68 -2.33
C GLU A 24 6.01 -9.24 -2.23
N GLY A 25 6.61 -8.74 -3.31
CA GLY A 25 7.96 -8.16 -3.28
C GLY A 25 8.05 -6.91 -2.40
N ALA A 26 7.07 -6.02 -2.46
CA ALA A 26 7.01 -4.85 -1.58
C ALA A 26 6.87 -5.25 -0.10
N ILE A 27 6.12 -6.32 0.20
CA ILE A 27 6.00 -6.87 1.56
C ILE A 27 7.35 -7.40 2.02
N GLU A 28 8.07 -8.17 1.20
CA GLU A 28 9.39 -8.71 1.56
C GLU A 28 10.41 -7.59 1.84
N ASP A 29 10.43 -6.55 0.99
CA ASP A 29 11.27 -5.36 1.15
C ASP A 29 10.94 -4.61 2.46
N ILE A 30 9.66 -4.45 2.80
CA ILE A 30 9.20 -3.74 4.00
C ILE A 30 9.36 -4.58 5.29
N SER A 31 9.27 -5.92 5.19
CA SER A 31 9.23 -6.82 6.36
C SER A 31 10.47 -6.75 7.25
N ASN A 32 11.61 -6.38 6.67
CA ASN A 32 12.88 -6.23 7.38
C ASN A 32 13.29 -4.77 7.57
N GLU A 33 12.52 -3.82 7.04
CA GLU A 33 12.84 -2.40 7.12
C GLU A 33 12.33 -1.81 8.44
N THR A 34 13.24 -1.11 9.13
CA THR A 34 12.95 -0.46 10.41
C THR A 34 12.88 1.05 10.30
N ASP A 35 13.39 1.62 9.20
CA ASP A 35 13.26 3.04 8.88
C ASP A 35 11.88 3.34 8.27
N PRO A 36 11.01 4.09 8.96
CA PRO A 36 9.70 4.48 8.43
C PRO A 36 9.78 5.27 7.12
N HIS A 37 10.89 5.96 6.85
CA HIS A 37 11.09 6.68 5.60
C HIS A 37 11.31 5.74 4.41
N GLU A 38 12.06 4.65 4.60
CA GLU A 38 12.24 3.64 3.55
C GLU A 38 10.97 2.82 3.32
N VAL A 39 10.21 2.52 4.38
CA VAL A 39 8.87 1.93 4.24
C VAL A 39 7.98 2.84 3.41
N TYR A 40 7.97 4.14 3.72
CA TYR A 40 7.18 5.10 2.94
C TYR A 40 7.62 5.17 1.48
N ARG A 41 8.93 5.30 1.20
CA ARG A 41 9.46 5.31 -0.17
C ARG A 41 9.06 4.06 -0.95
N THR A 42 9.14 2.90 -0.31
CA THR A 42 8.77 1.62 -0.93
C THR A 42 7.27 1.59 -1.25
N LEU A 43 6.41 1.98 -0.30
CA LEU A 43 4.97 2.06 -0.55
C LEU A 43 4.63 3.02 -1.69
N VAL A 44 5.25 4.20 -1.75
CA VAL A 44 5.04 5.17 -2.83
C VAL A 44 5.51 4.61 -4.18
N ARG A 45 6.64 3.89 -4.21
CA ARG A 45 7.14 3.26 -5.44
C ARG A 45 6.15 2.25 -6.03
N TYR A 46 5.48 1.48 -5.19
CA TYR A 46 4.57 0.41 -5.64
C TYR A 46 3.12 0.84 -5.80
N LEU A 47 2.62 1.69 -4.89
CA LEU A 47 1.22 2.11 -4.84
C LEU A 47 0.98 3.51 -5.41
N GLY A 48 2.02 4.35 -5.44
CA GLY A 48 1.91 5.77 -5.66
C GLY A 48 1.61 6.56 -4.38
N GLU A 49 1.86 7.87 -4.42
CA GLU A 49 1.75 8.78 -3.28
C GLU A 49 0.33 8.85 -2.68
N PHE A 50 -0.67 9.11 -3.52
CA PHE A 50 -2.05 9.27 -3.08
C PHE A 50 -2.63 7.97 -2.48
N PRO A 51 -2.50 6.80 -3.14
CA PRO A 51 -2.95 5.53 -2.55
C PRO A 51 -2.24 5.18 -1.25
N THR A 52 -0.93 5.46 -1.14
CA THR A 52 -0.16 5.23 0.09
C THR A 52 -0.72 6.03 1.27
N ARG A 53 -0.98 7.33 1.07
CA ARG A 53 -1.56 8.18 2.12
C ARG A 53 -2.98 7.75 2.52
N ALA A 54 -3.81 7.39 1.54
CA ALA A 54 -5.17 6.93 1.80
C ALA A 54 -5.17 5.62 2.61
N MET A 55 -4.26 4.69 2.28
CA MET A 55 -4.05 3.46 3.03
C MET A 55 -3.63 3.75 4.47
N LEU A 56 -2.62 4.60 4.68
CA LEU A 56 -2.13 4.95 6.01
C LEU A 56 -3.19 5.67 6.86
N GLN A 57 -3.97 6.57 6.25
CA GLN A 57 -5.11 7.21 6.92
C GLN A 57 -6.11 6.16 7.41
N LYS A 58 -6.49 5.22 6.53
CA LYS A 58 -7.42 4.15 6.88
C LYS A 58 -6.90 3.29 8.04
N MET A 59 -5.62 2.90 8.00
CA MET A 59 -5.00 2.14 9.10
C MET A 59 -4.96 2.93 10.42
N ALA A 60 -4.69 4.24 10.34
CA ALA A 60 -4.70 5.11 11.52
C ALA A 60 -6.11 5.27 12.11
N ASP A 61 -7.14 5.35 11.26
CA ASP A 61 -8.53 5.42 11.67
C ASP A 61 -8.98 4.10 12.32
N GLU A 62 -8.63 2.95 11.71
CA GLU A 62 -8.94 1.61 12.25
C GLU A 62 -8.30 1.36 13.62
N LYS A 63 -7.09 1.88 13.84
CA LYS A 63 -6.39 1.81 15.14
C LYS A 63 -6.79 2.93 16.10
N GLY A 64 -7.67 3.86 15.70
CA GLY A 64 -8.10 4.98 16.56
C GLY A 64 -6.98 5.95 16.94
N LEU A 65 -5.96 6.13 16.09
CA LEU A 65 -4.75 6.91 16.40
C LEU A 65 -4.97 8.42 16.41
N GLY A 66 -6.09 8.91 15.85
CA GLY A 66 -6.43 10.34 15.84
C GLY A 66 -5.52 11.22 14.98
N ILE A 67 -4.80 10.62 14.02
CA ILE A 67 -3.87 11.32 13.13
C ILE A 67 -4.52 11.56 11.76
N ARG A 68 -4.23 12.70 11.15
CA ARG A 68 -4.59 13.01 9.77
C ARG A 68 -3.34 13.00 8.91
N VAL A 69 -3.28 12.10 7.92
CA VAL A 69 -2.11 11.91 7.04
C VAL A 69 -2.12 12.96 5.94
N ARG A 70 -1.60 14.16 6.21
CA ARG A 70 -1.60 15.30 5.28
C ARG A 70 -0.21 15.77 4.87
N THR A 71 0.78 15.59 5.72
CA THR A 71 2.18 15.89 5.45
C THR A 71 3.00 14.60 5.40
N GLU A 72 4.22 14.71 4.92
CA GLU A 72 5.18 13.60 5.01
C GLU A 72 5.47 13.24 6.47
N GLU A 73 5.58 14.21 7.38
CA GLU A 73 5.73 13.96 8.82
C GLU A 73 4.57 13.15 9.40
N ASP A 74 3.32 13.44 8.97
CA ASP A 74 2.15 12.67 9.38
C ASP A 74 2.21 11.22 8.87
N VAL A 75 2.75 11.01 7.65
CA VAL A 75 2.95 9.68 7.07
C VAL A 75 3.94 8.87 7.90
N ILE A 76 5.11 9.44 8.17
CA ILE A 76 6.17 8.79 8.97
C ILE A 76 5.62 8.43 10.35
N ARG A 77 4.95 9.38 11.01
CA ARG A 77 4.33 9.14 12.31
C ARG A 77 3.24 8.07 12.26
N ALA A 78 2.43 8.05 11.19
CA ALA A 78 1.42 7.01 11.00
C ALA A 78 2.09 5.62 10.88
N ILE A 79 3.14 5.49 10.06
CA ILE A 79 3.90 4.24 9.88
C ILE A 79 4.45 3.75 11.23
N GLU A 80 5.12 4.62 12.00
CA GLU A 80 5.67 4.25 13.30
C GLU A 80 4.61 3.73 14.28
N LEU A 81 3.42 4.33 14.28
CA LEU A 81 2.35 3.97 15.20
C LEU A 81 1.57 2.75 14.74
N VAL A 82 1.36 2.57 13.44
CA VAL A 82 0.70 1.36 12.93
C VAL A 82 1.61 0.14 13.00
N SER A 83 2.93 0.30 12.97
CA SER A 83 3.90 -0.79 13.10
C SER A 83 4.12 -1.26 14.54
N LYS A 84 3.69 -0.50 15.55
CA LYS A 84 3.70 -0.93 16.96
C LYS A 84 2.53 -1.88 17.21
N LYS A 85 2.85 -3.07 17.77
CA LYS A 85 1.89 -4.11 18.18
C LYS A 85 0.98 -3.62 19.30
#